data_AF-A0AAV1KAK4-F1
#
_entry.id   AF-A0AAV1KAK4-F1
#
_cell.length_a   1.000
_cell.length_b   1.000
_cell.length_c   1.000
_cell.angle_alpha   90.00
_cell.angle_beta   90.00
_cell.angle_gamma   90.00
#
_symmetry.space_group_name_H-M   'P 1'
#
loop_
_entity.id
_entity.type
_entity.pdbx_description
1 polymer ?
#
loop_
_entity_poly.entity_id
_entity_poly.type
_entity_poly.pdbx_seq_one_letter_code
_entity_poly.pdbx_strand_id
1 'polypeptide(L)'
;MFRDYTYCRHYAVRNVKYIRTDNGKYLLMFRNYTYSRQYSASTGVRWKCSRQSSKKCNAFLLIGEGDVILRQCEEHTHKPWKYHCNSDGTYTKI
;
A
#
# COMPACT_ATOMS: atom_id res chain seq x y z
N MET A 1 12.57 16.49 19.52
CA MET A 1 11.88 16.41 18.21
C MET A 1 10.98 15.18 18.21
N PHE A 2 9.79 15.31 18.78
CA PHE A 2 8.80 14.24 18.78
C PHE A 2 8.13 14.27 17.41
N ARG A 3 8.31 13.20 16.62
CA ARG A 3 7.50 13.00 15.42
C ARG A 3 6.12 12.61 15.90
N ASP A 4 5.22 13.58 15.98
CA ASP A 4 3.79 13.38 16.16
C ASP A 4 3.27 12.46 15.05
N TYR A 5 3.32 11.15 15.28
CA TYR A 5 2.54 10.17 14.53
C TYR A 5 1.09 10.26 15.00
N THR A 6 0.48 11.42 14.77
CA THR A 6 -0.93 11.66 15.05
C THR A 6 -1.77 10.63 14.30
N TYR A 7 -2.51 9.84 15.08
CA TYR A 7 -3.54 8.87 14.71
C TYR A 7 -3.10 7.50 14.15
N CYS A 8 -2.65 6.60 15.04
CA CYS A 8 -2.91 5.16 14.93
C CYS A 8 -4.42 4.88 15.11
N ARG A 9 -5.27 5.32 14.18
CA ARG A 9 -6.68 4.91 14.18
C ARG A 9 -6.73 3.50 13.57
N HIS A 10 -7.00 2.48 14.39
CA HIS A 10 -7.29 1.13 13.90
C HIS A 10 -8.54 1.23 13.00
N TYR A 11 -8.36 1.05 11.68
CA TYR A 11 -9.44 1.15 10.70
C TYR A 11 -9.77 -0.24 10.20
N ALA A 12 -10.95 -0.77 10.55
CA ALA A 12 -11.47 -2.02 10.01
C ALA A 12 -11.93 -1.87 8.54
N VAL A 13 -11.04 -1.38 7.67
CA VAL A 13 -11.32 -1.15 6.26
C VAL A 13 -10.75 -2.32 5.46
N ARG A 14 -11.62 -2.99 4.70
CA ARG A 14 -11.29 -4.13 3.82
C ARG A 14 -11.16 -3.77 2.34
N ASN A 15 -11.13 -2.48 2.00
CA ASN A 15 -11.07 -2.01 0.62
C ASN A 15 -9.65 -2.01 0.02
N VAL A 16 -8.87 -3.04 0.33
CA VAL A 16 -7.56 -3.27 -0.30
C VAL A 16 -7.73 -4.24 -1.47
N LYS A 17 -6.93 -4.06 -2.53
CA LYS A 17 -6.94 -4.93 -3.71
C LYS A 17 -5.55 -5.45 -3.96
N TYR A 18 -5.41 -6.77 -4.09
CA TYR A 18 -4.16 -7.37 -4.54
C TYR A 18 -4.11 -7.29 -6.06
N ILE A 19 -3.07 -6.65 -6.59
CA ILE A 19 -2.86 -6.50 -8.02
C ILE A 19 -1.56 -7.17 -8.43
N ARG A 20 -1.57 -7.80 -9.60
CA ARG A 20 -0.37 -8.30 -10.25
C ARG A 20 -0.03 -7.37 -11.41
N THR A 21 1.18 -6.83 -11.41
CA THR A 21 1.65 -6.05 -12.56
C THR A 21 2.02 -6.97 -13.72
N ASP A 22 2.00 -6.44 -14.94
CA ASP A 22 2.59 -7.08 -16.14
C ASP A 22 4.01 -7.64 -15.91
N ASN A 23 4.82 -6.94 -15.14
CA ASN A 23 6.19 -7.33 -14.77
C ASN A 23 6.26 -8.43 -13.67
N GLY A 24 5.14 -9.10 -13.37
CA GLY A 24 5.07 -10.19 -12.39
C GLY A 24 5.13 -9.77 -10.91
N LYS A 25 5.16 -8.46 -10.59
CA LYS A 25 5.19 -7.98 -9.20
C LYS A 25 3.80 -7.97 -8.59
N TYR A 26 3.70 -8.42 -7.35
CA TYR A 26 2.49 -8.32 -6.55
C TYR A 26 2.51 -7.03 -5.72
N LEU A 27 1.47 -6.22 -5.88
CA LEU A 27 1.28 -4.97 -5.15
C LEU A 27 -0.08 -4.98 -4.46
N LEU A 28 -0.17 -4.23 -3.37
CA LEU A 28 -1.42 -3.92 -2.71
C LEU A 28 -1.89 -2.55 -3.18
N MET A 29 -3.10 -2.44 -3.69
CA MET A 29 -3.72 -1.19 -4.08
C MET A 29 -4.74 -0.76 -3.02
N PHE A 30 -4.59 0.46 -2.52
CA PHE A 30 -5.49 1.07 -1.55
C PHE A 30 -5.63 2.55 -1.88
N ARG A 31 -6.87 3.03 -2.02
CA ARG A 31 -7.19 4.43 -2.36
C ARG A 31 -6.35 4.98 -3.53
N ASN A 32 -6.24 4.20 -4.60
CA ASN A 32 -5.49 4.54 -5.82
C ASN A 32 -3.97 4.66 -5.65
N TYR A 33 -3.43 4.31 -4.49
CA TYR A 33 -1.99 4.16 -4.28
C TYR A 33 -1.60 2.70 -4.27
N THR A 34 -0.38 2.40 -4.71
CA THR A 34 0.17 1.05 -4.70
C THR A 34 1.28 0.91 -3.67
N TYR A 35 1.27 -0.22 -3.00
CA TYR A 35 2.19 -0.56 -1.93
C TYR A 35 2.89 -1.88 -2.28
N SER A 36 4.18 -1.95 -2.04
CA SER A 36 4.99 -3.16 -2.15
C SER A 36 5.12 -3.83 -0.79
N ARG A 37 5.11 -5.17 -0.80
CA ARG A 37 5.33 -5.98 0.40
C ARG A 37 6.76 -5.74 0.90
N GLN A 38 6.90 -5.50 2.21
CA GLN A 38 8.21 -5.34 2.84
C GLN A 38 8.57 -6.58 3.64
N TYR A 39 7.83 -6.84 4.73
CA TYR A 39 8.06 -7.98 5.60
C TYR A 39 6.75 -8.40 6.29
N SER A 40 6.70 -9.65 6.71
CA SER A 40 5.67 -10.16 7.62
C SER A 40 6.10 -9.89 9.06
N ALA A 41 5.24 -9.23 9.82
CA ALA A 41 5.31 -9.11 11.27
C ALA A 41 4.37 -10.15 11.91
N SER A 42 4.51 -10.38 13.22
CA SER A 42 3.64 -11.29 13.98
C SER A 42 2.16 -10.94 13.88
N THR A 43 1.84 -9.65 13.79
CA THR A 43 0.46 -9.15 13.70
C THR A 43 -0.09 -9.07 12.28
N GLY A 44 0.75 -9.22 11.25
CA GLY A 44 0.34 -9.01 9.86
C GLY A 44 1.46 -8.62 8.92
N VAL A 45 1.14 -8.31 7.67
CA VAL A 45 2.11 -7.96 6.63
C VAL A 45 2.24 -6.46 6.50
N ARG A 46 3.48 -5.95 6.56
CA ARG A 46 3.77 -4.54 6.31
C ARG A 46 3.98 -4.30 4.81
N TRP A 47 3.24 -3.34 4.29
CA TRP A 47 3.29 -2.84 2.93
C TRP A 47 3.73 -1.37 2.97
N LYS A 48 4.67 -0.98 2.12
CA LYS A 48 5.10 0.41 1.98
C LYS A 48 4.76 0.93 0.60
N CYS A 49 4.55 2.24 0.48
CA CYS A 49 4.30 2.84 -0.82
C CYS A 49 5.39 2.41 -1.83
N SER A 50 4.97 1.96 -3.01
CA SER A 50 5.87 1.50 -4.09
C SER A 50 6.86 2.59 -4.53
N ARG A 51 6.61 3.84 -4.15
CA ARG A 51 7.44 5.02 -4.43
C ARG A 51 8.32 5.44 -3.26
N GLN A 52 8.47 4.63 -2.21
CA GLN A 52 9.39 4.93 -1.12
C GLN A 52 10.80 5.24 -1.63
N SER A 53 11.38 4.39 -2.50
CA SER A 53 12.75 4.60 -2.98
C SER A 53 12.89 5.76 -3.98
N SER A 54 11.85 6.05 -4.77
CA SER A 54 11.93 7.07 -5.84
C SER A 54 11.42 8.45 -5.45
N LYS A 55 10.49 8.54 -4.50
CA LYS A 55 9.87 9.80 -4.05
C LYS A 55 9.99 10.03 -2.54
N LYS A 56 10.80 9.21 -1.85
CA LYS A 56 10.98 9.25 -0.38
C LYS A 56 9.65 9.24 0.37
N CYS A 57 8.66 8.54 -0.18
CA CYS A 57 7.32 8.47 0.39
C CYS A 57 7.31 7.58 1.62
N ASN A 58 6.76 8.07 2.74
CA ASN A 58 6.74 7.36 4.01
C ASN A 58 5.43 6.61 4.27
N ALA A 59 4.46 6.71 3.35
CA ALA A 59 3.18 6.04 3.48
C ALA A 59 3.34 4.52 3.57
N PHE A 60 2.58 3.90 4.46
CA PHE A 60 2.62 2.47 4.73
C PHE A 60 1.25 1.94 5.19
N LEU A 61 1.06 0.64 5.03
CA LEU A 61 -0.08 -0.12 5.54
C LEU A 61 0.46 -1.35 6.30
N LEU A 62 -0.20 -1.72 7.38
CA LEU A 62 -0.02 -2.99 8.08
C LEU A 62 -1.33 -3.74 7.96
N ILE A 63 -1.33 -4.78 7.14
CA ILE A 63 -2.52 -5.60 6.87
C ILE A 63 -2.46 -6.82 7.77
N GLY A 64 -3.45 -6.98 8.63
CA GLY A 64 -3.64 -8.15 9.48
C GLY A 64 -4.37 -9.26 8.75
N GLU A 65 -4.84 -10.22 9.54
CA GLU A 65 -5.68 -11.32 9.04
C GLU A 65 -7.01 -10.79 8.46
N GLY A 66 -7.50 -11.44 7.41
CA GLY A 66 -8.77 -11.07 6.76
C GLY A 66 -8.76 -9.70 6.08
N ASP A 67 -7.60 -9.28 5.56
CA ASP A 67 -7.39 -8.01 4.83
C ASP A 67 -7.75 -6.75 5.62
N VAL A 68 -7.63 -6.83 6.95
CA VAL A 68 -7.92 -5.72 7.86
C VAL A 68 -6.71 -4.80 7.98
N ILE A 69 -6.90 -3.50 7.74
CA ILE A 69 -5.85 -2.50 7.96
C ILE A 69 -5.67 -2.25 9.48
N LEU A 70 -4.65 -2.87 10.08
CA LEU A 70 -4.33 -2.67 11.48
C LEU A 70 -3.73 -1.29 11.74
N ARG A 71 -2.81 -0.86 10.87
CA ARG A 71 -2.14 0.45 10.97
C ARG A 71 -1.90 1.02 9.57
N GLN A 72 -1.99 2.33 9.45
CA GLN A 72 -1.70 3.01 8.20
C GLN A 72 -1.11 4.40 8.42
N CYS A 73 -0.32 4.85 7.45
CA CYS A 73 0.06 6.24 7.25
C CYS A 73 -0.18 6.53 5.76
N GLU A 74 -1.08 7.47 5.48
CA GLU A 74 -1.50 7.85 4.13
C GLU A 74 -0.89 9.17 3.68
N GLU A 75 0.13 9.66 4.38
CA GLU A 75 0.86 10.87 4.00
C GLU A 75 1.79 10.59 2.82
N HIS A 76 1.25 10.78 1.63
CA HIS A 76 2.00 10.65 0.39
C HIS A 76 2.63 11.98 -0.02
N THR A 77 3.93 11.97 -0.31
CA THR A 77 4.67 13.12 -0.86
C THR A 77 4.47 13.29 -2.37
N HIS A 78 3.54 12.53 -2.97
CA HIS A 78 3.31 12.51 -4.41
C HIS A 78 1.85 12.17 -4.75
N LYS A 79 1.48 12.51 -5.98
CA LYS A 79 0.18 12.13 -6.55
C LYS A 79 0.10 10.61 -6.81
N PRO A 80 -1.11 10.02 -6.78
CA PRO A 80 -1.29 8.62 -7.13
C PRO A 80 -0.95 8.41 -8.62
N TRP A 81 -0.41 7.24 -8.94
CA TRP A 81 -0.21 6.84 -10.33
C TRP A 81 -1.48 6.22 -10.88
N LYS A 82 -1.70 6.42 -12.18
CA LYS A 82 -2.76 5.72 -12.89
C LYS A 82 -2.25 4.34 -13.29
N TYR A 83 -3.13 3.36 -13.17
CA TYR A 83 -2.90 2.00 -13.63
C TYR A 83 -4.03 1.64 -14.58
N HIS A 84 -3.69 1.02 -15.69
CA HIS A 84 -4.63 0.39 -16.61
C HIS A 84 -4.76 -1.09 -16.24
N CYS A 85 -5.98 -1.56 -16.03
CA CYS A 85 -6.24 -3.00 -15.89
C CYS A 85 -6.37 -3.60 -17.29
N ASN A 86 -5.53 -4.58 -17.59
CA ASN A 86 -5.57 -5.32 -18.85
C ASN A 86 -6.66 -6.41 -18.78
N SER A 87 -7.08 -6.93 -19.94
CA SER A 87 -8.04 -8.04 -20.06
C SER A 87 -7.63 -9.26 -19.23
N ASP A 88 -6.33 -9.48 -19.09
CA ASP A 88 -5.74 -10.66 -18.43
C ASP A 88 -5.68 -10.50 -16.89
N GLY A 89 -6.32 -9.45 -16.34
CA GLY A 89 -6.30 -9.12 -14.92
C GLY A 89 -4.96 -8.55 -14.41
N THR A 90 -4.00 -8.30 -15.30
CA THR A 90 -2.73 -7.63 -14.98
C THR A 90 -2.88 -6.13 -15.01
N TYR A 91 -2.02 -5.42 -14.28
CA TYR A 91 -2.02 -3.96 -14.21
C TYR A 91 -0.76 -3.40 -14.86
N THR A 92 -0.94 -2.56 -15.87
CA THR A 92 0.14 -1.80 -16.50
C THR A 92 0.09 -0.36 -16.02
N LYS A 93 1.26 0.16 -15.69
CA LYS A 93 1.44 1.54 -15.22
C LYS A 93 1.45 2.48 -16.40
N ILE A 94 0.54 3.46 -16.44
CA ILE A 94 0.43 4.45 -17.52
C ILE A 94 1.03 5.79 -17.13
#